data_AF-A0A2I0NZ14-F1
#
_entry.id   AF-A0A2I0NZ14-F1
#
_cell.length_a   1.000
_cell.length_b   1.000
_cell.length_c   1.000
_cell.angle_alpha   90.00
_cell.angle_beta   90.00
_cell.angle_gamma   90.00
#
_symmetry.space_group_name_H-M   'P 1'
#
loop_
_entity.id
_entity.type
_entity.pdbx_description
1 polymer ?
#
loop_
_entity_poly.entity_id
_entity_poly.type
_entity_poly.pdbx_seq_one_letter_code
_entity_poly.pdbx_strand_id
1 'polypeptide(L)'
;MITPGDIWIVFIWIFLIFFLHFSLLPLIRHFYPLIAVPLSFSISILLFTMISYWVSLLHLPIQLSLLPFLGIAVASLFIGSKQGNRISLLRGYRDLSPEWRYYLLFAGVFFSMLLLRVYSPDISAAEKFMDHGFIASMMRSPGIPPLDPWFSGGDLSVYYYLGHWMLAAMGLITGIPSNILFTMALPTIAAFSAVNVYGAGHLLLPRLRLLPVVFLFLMNPAFVYLALSGTEWGKLLWDSTRVIDGTINEYPLFSFIFGDVHAHVLGFLPQTTLILLITLALTCWMKISSSSRGLLILFTGLALGSVPPTNSWDILIQAPLVILTGIILLLISAPQSAGYTGKFRSAISIPSNLIASCIHQAEKEVCSVFFSPGRGA
;
A
#
# COMPACT_ATOMS: atom_id res chain seq x y z
N MET A 1 30.51 2.44 -8.21
CA MET A 1 30.17 3.01 -9.54
C MET A 1 28.94 2.28 -10.04
N ILE A 2 27.87 3.01 -10.37
CA ILE A 2 26.64 2.44 -10.95
C ILE A 2 27.00 1.97 -12.37
N THR A 3 26.81 0.69 -12.64
CA THR A 3 27.04 0.11 -13.97
C THR A 3 25.80 0.28 -14.85
N PRO A 4 25.92 0.28 -16.20
CA PRO A 4 24.75 0.28 -17.08
C PRO A 4 23.78 -0.90 -16.81
N GLY A 5 24.30 -2.03 -16.33
CA GLY A 5 23.48 -3.18 -15.90
C GLY A 5 22.58 -2.85 -14.71
N ASP A 6 23.06 -2.04 -13.77
CA ASP A 6 22.28 -1.63 -12.59
C ASP A 6 21.09 -0.74 -12.96
N ILE A 7 21.25 0.12 -13.98
CA ILE A 7 20.16 0.97 -14.49
C ILE A 7 19.06 0.11 -15.12
N TRP A 8 19.45 -0.91 -15.89
CA TRP A 8 18.50 -1.82 -16.52
C TRP A 8 17.69 -2.63 -15.50
N ILE A 9 18.32 -3.05 -14.40
CA ILE A 9 17.65 -3.74 -13.29
C ILE A 9 16.54 -2.87 -12.67
N VAL A 10 16.84 -1.59 -12.40
CA VAL A 10 15.84 -0.64 -11.87
C VAL A 10 14.68 -0.46 -12.86
N PHE A 11 14.98 -0.38 -14.16
CA PHE A 11 13.95 -0.27 -15.19
C PHE A 11 13.03 -1.50 -15.23
N ILE A 12 13.57 -2.72 -15.21
CA ILE A 12 12.76 -3.95 -15.18
C ILE A 12 11.88 -4.00 -13.92
N TRP A 13 12.42 -3.61 -12.77
CA TRP A 13 11.67 -3.58 -11.52
C TRP A 13 10.47 -2.63 -11.58
N ILE A 14 10.72 -1.39 -12.04
CA ILE A 14 9.67 -0.38 -12.24
C ILE A 14 8.68 -0.86 -13.31
N PHE A 15 9.15 -1.48 -14.39
CA PHE A 15 8.28 -2.00 -15.44
C PHE A 15 7.29 -3.03 -14.88
N LEU A 16 7.72 -3.98 -14.05
CA LEU A 16 6.81 -4.94 -13.42
C LEU A 16 5.77 -4.25 -12.55
N ILE A 17 6.20 -3.32 -11.68
CA ILE A 17 5.30 -2.55 -10.81
C ILE A 17 4.24 -1.82 -11.65
N PHE A 18 4.66 -1.12 -12.70
CA PHE A 18 3.75 -0.36 -13.55
C PHE A 18 2.89 -1.25 -14.43
N PHE A 19 3.37 -2.42 -14.88
CA PHE A 19 2.56 -3.41 -15.58
C PHE A 19 1.40 -3.90 -14.71
N LEU A 20 1.68 -4.31 -13.47
CA LEU A 20 0.66 -4.74 -12.51
C LEU A 20 -0.33 -3.61 -12.22
N HIS A 21 0.18 -2.41 -11.94
CA HIS A 21 -0.64 -1.22 -11.72
C HIS A 21 -1.56 -0.90 -12.91
N PHE A 22 -1.00 -0.78 -14.12
CA PHE A 22 -1.76 -0.40 -15.31
C PHE A 22 -2.74 -1.46 -15.77
N SER A 23 -2.51 -2.74 -15.46
CA SER A 23 -3.47 -3.78 -15.78
C SER A 23 -4.79 -3.62 -15.00
N LEU A 24 -4.74 -3.18 -13.73
CA LEU A 24 -5.94 -2.97 -12.90
C LEU A 24 -6.48 -1.54 -12.93
N LEU A 25 -5.67 -0.56 -13.34
CA LEU A 25 -6.04 0.85 -13.31
C LEU A 25 -7.38 1.16 -14.02
N PRO A 26 -7.69 0.65 -15.23
CA PRO A 26 -8.97 0.94 -15.88
C PRO A 26 -10.17 0.44 -15.09
N LEU A 27 -10.06 -0.78 -14.53
CA LEU A 27 -11.09 -1.39 -13.72
C LEU A 27 -11.31 -0.57 -12.44
N ILE A 28 -10.24 -0.24 -11.73
CA ILE A 28 -10.34 0.51 -10.48
C ILE A 28 -10.84 1.93 -10.72
N ARG A 29 -10.41 2.58 -11.81
CA ARG A 29 -10.88 3.92 -12.17
C ARG A 29 -12.37 3.98 -12.48
N HIS A 30 -12.92 2.90 -13.03
CA HIS A 30 -14.36 2.81 -13.26
C HIS A 30 -15.15 2.93 -11.94
N PHE A 31 -14.66 2.33 -10.85
CA PHE A 31 -15.35 2.34 -9.55
C PHE A 31 -14.94 3.51 -8.64
N TYR A 32 -13.67 3.94 -8.68
CA TYR A 32 -13.09 4.93 -7.76
C TYR A 32 -12.19 5.93 -8.50
N PRO A 33 -12.74 6.80 -9.36
CA PRO A 33 -11.95 7.67 -10.24
C PRO A 33 -10.98 8.59 -9.50
N LEU A 34 -11.33 9.09 -8.30
CA LEU A 34 -10.50 10.05 -7.56
C LEU A 34 -9.22 9.44 -6.97
N ILE A 35 -9.25 8.16 -6.62
CA ILE A 35 -8.13 7.46 -5.96
C ILE A 35 -7.70 6.22 -6.75
N ALA A 36 -7.97 6.22 -8.05
CA ALA A 36 -7.72 5.07 -8.91
C ALA A 36 -6.24 4.68 -8.92
N VAL A 37 -5.36 5.69 -9.03
CA VAL A 37 -3.91 5.49 -9.07
C VAL A 37 -3.35 4.87 -7.79
N PRO A 38 -3.52 5.47 -6.59
CA PRO A 38 -2.97 4.89 -5.38
C PRO A 38 -3.56 3.50 -5.07
N LEU A 39 -4.85 3.31 -5.31
CA LEU A 39 -5.50 2.05 -5.05
C LEU A 39 -5.04 0.94 -6.01
N SER A 40 -4.89 1.23 -7.31
CA SER A 40 -4.41 0.24 -8.28
C SER A 40 -2.96 -0.17 -8.07
N PHE A 41 -2.10 0.77 -7.66
CA PHE A 41 -0.75 0.46 -7.22
C PHE A 41 -0.76 -0.62 -6.13
N SER A 42 -1.43 -0.36 -5.02
CA SER A 42 -1.39 -1.26 -3.86
C SER A 42 -2.15 -2.56 -4.05
N ILE A 43 -3.36 -2.49 -4.63
CA ILE A 43 -4.19 -3.69 -4.84
C ILE A 43 -3.57 -4.62 -5.87
N SER A 44 -2.90 -4.10 -6.91
CA SER A 44 -2.23 -4.95 -7.89
C SER A 44 -1.09 -5.77 -7.27
N ILE A 45 -0.29 -5.16 -6.40
CA ILE A 45 0.78 -5.86 -5.67
C ILE A 45 0.20 -6.88 -4.70
N LEU A 46 -0.78 -6.50 -3.87
CA LEU A 46 -1.37 -7.43 -2.92
C LEU A 46 -2.06 -8.61 -3.61
N LEU A 47 -2.78 -8.38 -4.71
CA LEU A 47 -3.36 -9.44 -5.53
C LEU A 47 -2.27 -10.33 -6.14
N PHE A 48 -1.19 -9.74 -6.69
CA PHE A 48 -0.09 -10.50 -7.26
C PHE A 48 0.58 -11.37 -6.20
N THR A 49 0.82 -10.84 -5.01
CA THR A 49 1.37 -11.57 -3.86
C THR A 49 0.48 -12.75 -3.50
N MET A 50 -0.84 -12.56 -3.40
CA MET A 50 -1.77 -13.66 -3.10
C MET A 50 -1.79 -14.71 -4.21
N ILE A 51 -1.90 -14.29 -5.47
CA ILE A 51 -1.94 -15.21 -6.61
C ILE A 51 -0.63 -16.01 -6.71
N SER A 52 0.51 -15.34 -6.62
CA SER A 52 1.83 -16.00 -6.67
C SER A 52 2.03 -16.97 -5.50
N TYR A 53 1.55 -16.63 -4.31
CA TYR A 53 1.56 -17.52 -3.15
C TYR A 53 0.78 -18.81 -3.43
N TRP A 54 -0.45 -18.71 -3.93
CA TRP A 54 -1.26 -19.90 -4.26
C TRP A 54 -0.69 -20.69 -5.44
N VAL A 55 -0.16 -20.02 -6.46
CA VAL A 55 0.53 -20.67 -7.59
C VAL A 55 1.72 -21.49 -7.10
N SER A 56 2.54 -20.92 -6.21
CA SER A 56 3.69 -21.60 -5.60
C SER A 56 3.29 -22.72 -4.65
N LEU A 57 2.23 -22.55 -3.85
CA LEU A 57 1.66 -23.61 -3.01
C LEU A 57 1.20 -24.82 -3.84
N LEU A 58 0.69 -24.59 -5.05
CA LEU A 58 0.33 -25.62 -6.02
C LEU A 58 1.52 -26.16 -6.81
N HIS A 59 2.76 -25.74 -6.49
CA HIS A 59 4.00 -26.12 -7.16
C HIS A 59 4.00 -25.79 -8.66
N LEU A 60 3.27 -24.74 -9.06
CA LEU A 60 3.19 -24.28 -10.43
C LEU A 60 4.25 -23.20 -10.70
N PRO A 61 4.69 -23.02 -11.98
CA PRO A 61 5.61 -21.95 -12.34
C PRO A 61 5.08 -20.58 -11.95
N ILE A 62 5.88 -19.81 -11.20
CA ILE A 62 5.45 -18.53 -10.63
C ILE A 62 5.02 -17.51 -11.69
N GLN A 63 5.53 -17.62 -12.92
CA GLN A 63 5.17 -16.78 -14.07
C GLN A 63 3.66 -16.83 -14.40
N LEU A 64 2.98 -17.94 -14.06
CA LEU A 64 1.54 -18.06 -14.25
C LEU A 64 0.73 -17.05 -13.43
N SER A 65 1.32 -16.49 -12.37
CA SER A 65 0.71 -15.41 -11.58
C SER A 65 0.46 -14.12 -12.37
N LEU A 66 1.13 -13.94 -13.52
CA LEU A 66 0.92 -12.79 -14.41
C LEU A 66 -0.29 -12.97 -15.34
N LEU A 67 -0.81 -14.18 -15.52
CA LEU A 67 -1.89 -14.45 -16.48
C LEU A 67 -3.18 -13.67 -16.20
N PRO A 68 -3.66 -13.55 -14.94
CA PRO A 68 -4.83 -12.73 -14.64
C PRO A 68 -4.62 -11.26 -15.02
N PHE A 69 -3.44 -10.69 -14.73
CA PHE A 69 -3.11 -9.30 -15.06
C PHE A 69 -3.00 -9.09 -16.58
N LEU A 70 -2.37 -10.03 -17.30
CA LEU A 70 -2.33 -10.01 -18.76
C LEU A 70 -3.74 -10.09 -19.36
N GLY A 71 -4.58 -11.00 -18.85
CA GLY A 71 -5.97 -11.15 -19.26
C GLY A 71 -6.78 -9.87 -19.06
N ILE A 72 -6.66 -9.22 -17.90
CA ILE A 72 -7.35 -7.95 -17.61
C ILE A 72 -6.82 -6.83 -18.50
N ALA A 73 -5.50 -6.73 -18.71
CA ALA A 73 -4.90 -5.73 -19.59
C ALA A 73 -5.39 -5.90 -21.04
N VAL A 74 -5.37 -7.12 -21.55
CA VAL A 74 -5.86 -7.46 -22.89
C VAL A 74 -7.36 -7.20 -23.03
N ALA A 75 -8.17 -7.62 -22.05
CA ALA A 75 -9.61 -7.34 -22.04
C ALA A 75 -9.90 -5.83 -22.03
N SER A 76 -9.13 -5.05 -21.26
CA SER A 76 -9.26 -3.59 -21.20
C SER A 76 -8.97 -2.93 -22.55
N LEU A 77 -8.00 -3.44 -23.32
CA LEU A 77 -7.70 -2.98 -24.68
C LEU A 77 -8.81 -3.37 -25.68
N PHE A 78 -9.30 -4.62 -25.63
CA PHE A 78 -10.34 -5.12 -26.54
C PHE A 78 -11.68 -4.41 -26.34
N ILE A 79 -12.14 -4.24 -25.10
CA ILE A 79 -13.38 -3.53 -24.79
C ILE A 79 -13.29 -2.08 -25.28
N GLY A 80 -12.14 -1.44 -25.09
CA GLY A 80 -11.87 -0.10 -25.59
C GLY A 80 -11.86 0.04 -27.12
N SER A 81 -11.63 -1.06 -27.86
CA SER A 81 -11.56 -1.06 -29.33
C SER A 81 -12.91 -1.33 -30.03
N LYS A 82 -13.80 -2.14 -29.44
CA LYS A 82 -15.07 -2.53 -30.08
C LYS A 82 -16.20 -1.51 -29.93
N GLN A 83 -16.18 -0.71 -28.86
CA GLN A 83 -17.09 0.42 -28.74
C GLN A 83 -16.51 1.57 -29.56
N GLY A 84 -16.86 1.64 -30.85
CA GLY A 84 -16.55 2.73 -31.79
C GLY A 84 -17.07 4.12 -31.37
N ASN A 85 -17.41 4.30 -30.10
CA ASN A 85 -17.84 5.51 -29.46
C ASN A 85 -17.11 5.62 -28.10
N ARG A 86 -16.09 6.50 -28.05
CA ARG A 86 -15.41 7.20 -26.93
C ARG A 86 -15.86 7.01 -25.45
N ILE A 87 -16.22 5.80 -24.99
CA ILE A 87 -16.77 5.57 -23.64
C ILE A 87 -15.82 4.74 -22.75
N SER A 88 -15.49 5.38 -21.62
CA SER A 88 -15.01 4.91 -20.30
C SER A 88 -13.60 4.34 -20.10
N LEU A 89 -13.20 3.18 -20.64
CA LEU A 89 -12.02 2.48 -20.09
C LEU A 89 -10.66 2.98 -20.60
N LEU A 90 -10.52 3.28 -21.90
CA LEU A 90 -9.28 3.86 -22.46
C LEU A 90 -9.08 5.35 -22.11
N ARG A 91 -10.14 6.07 -21.68
CA ARG A 91 -9.99 7.39 -21.04
C ARG A 91 -9.15 7.29 -19.76
N GLY A 92 -9.17 6.14 -19.08
CA GLY A 92 -8.31 5.88 -17.93
C GLY A 92 -6.81 5.95 -18.21
N TYR A 93 -6.38 5.87 -19.47
CA TYR A 93 -4.97 6.11 -19.83
C TYR A 93 -4.72 7.52 -20.39
N ARG A 94 -5.78 8.25 -20.79
CA ARG A 94 -5.68 9.58 -21.44
C ARG A 94 -5.91 10.76 -20.49
N ASP A 95 -6.77 10.62 -19.47
CA ASP A 95 -7.08 11.69 -18.50
C ASP A 95 -6.14 11.66 -17.28
N LEU A 96 -4.82 11.70 -17.52
CA LEU A 96 -3.79 11.73 -16.46
C LEU A 96 -3.58 13.12 -15.83
N SER A 97 -4.30 14.15 -16.29
CA SER A 97 -3.99 15.56 -15.99
C SER A 97 -4.07 15.97 -14.50
N PRO A 98 -4.89 15.34 -13.62
CA PRO A 98 -4.80 15.55 -12.16
C PRO A 98 -3.97 14.48 -11.44
N GLU A 99 -3.68 13.35 -12.09
CA GLU A 99 -3.14 12.13 -11.47
C GLU A 99 -1.61 12.04 -11.53
N TRP A 100 -0.95 12.82 -12.40
CA TRP A 100 0.52 12.87 -12.50
C TRP A 100 1.20 13.13 -11.14
N ARG A 101 0.51 13.78 -10.21
CA ARG A 101 1.01 14.03 -8.84
C ARG A 101 1.29 12.74 -8.07
N TYR A 102 0.48 11.70 -8.26
CA TYR A 102 0.72 10.39 -7.65
C TYR A 102 1.99 9.75 -8.22
N TYR A 103 2.17 9.80 -9.55
CA TYR A 103 3.34 9.26 -10.21
C TYR A 103 4.61 10.05 -9.89
N LEU A 104 4.52 11.40 -9.81
CA LEU A 104 5.65 12.22 -9.38
C LEU A 104 6.00 11.93 -7.92
N LEU A 105 5.01 11.79 -7.03
CA LEU A 105 5.26 11.43 -5.63
C LEU A 105 5.89 10.05 -5.53
N PHE A 106 5.36 9.06 -6.26
CA PHE A 106 5.95 7.72 -6.35
C PHE A 106 7.41 7.80 -6.78
N ALA A 107 7.70 8.45 -7.91
CA ALA A 107 9.05 8.57 -8.44
C ALA A 107 9.97 9.33 -7.48
N GLY A 108 9.50 10.45 -6.93
CA GLY A 108 10.25 11.27 -5.97
C GLY A 108 10.65 10.49 -4.73
N VAL A 109 9.72 9.78 -4.11
CA VAL A 109 10.00 8.95 -2.92
C VAL A 109 10.86 7.74 -3.29
N PHE A 110 10.51 7.02 -4.36
CA PHE A 110 11.24 5.83 -4.80
C PHE A 110 12.71 6.15 -5.11
N PHE A 111 12.98 7.16 -5.95
CA PHE A 111 14.35 7.49 -6.33
C PHE A 111 15.13 8.15 -5.19
N SER A 112 14.49 8.92 -4.32
CA SER A 112 15.16 9.46 -3.12
C SER A 112 15.60 8.34 -2.18
N MET A 113 14.70 7.37 -1.93
CA MET A 113 15.01 6.21 -1.11
C MET A 113 16.05 5.29 -1.77
N LEU A 114 15.94 5.07 -3.09
CA LEU A 114 16.93 4.28 -3.83
C LEU A 114 18.31 4.93 -3.74
N LEU A 115 18.40 6.26 -3.87
CA LEU A 115 19.65 6.99 -3.73
C LEU A 115 20.26 6.75 -2.34
N LEU A 116 19.47 6.87 -1.27
CA LEU A 116 19.93 6.55 0.09
C LEU A 116 20.45 5.12 0.20
N ARG A 117 19.73 4.15 -0.38
CA ARG A 117 20.11 2.74 -0.35
C ARG A 117 21.34 2.40 -1.19
N VAL A 118 21.59 3.14 -2.27
CA VAL A 118 22.82 2.97 -3.08
C VAL A 118 24.06 3.45 -2.30
N TYR A 119 23.93 4.45 -1.44
CA TYR A 119 25.03 4.90 -0.57
C TYR A 119 25.27 3.96 0.63
N SER A 120 24.25 3.23 1.08
CA SER A 120 24.35 2.24 2.16
C SER A 120 23.68 0.92 1.75
N PRO A 121 24.27 0.15 0.82
CA PRO A 121 23.68 -1.07 0.30
C PRO A 121 23.91 -2.29 1.21
N ASP A 122 24.55 -2.10 2.36
CA ASP A 122 24.98 -3.19 3.22
C ASP A 122 23.80 -3.96 3.84
N ILE A 123 23.95 -5.29 3.84
CA ILE A 123 22.98 -6.29 4.32
C ILE A 123 23.47 -6.90 5.64
N SER A 124 24.70 -6.62 6.08
CA SER A 124 25.34 -7.34 7.19
C SER A 124 24.91 -6.92 8.61
N ALA A 125 24.27 -5.76 8.78
CA ALA A 125 23.95 -5.21 10.10
C ALA A 125 22.53 -5.59 10.59
N ALA A 126 22.40 -5.84 11.91
CA ALA A 126 21.14 -6.13 12.59
C ALA A 126 20.32 -7.23 11.90
N GLU A 127 19.02 -7.01 11.68
CA GLU A 127 18.09 -8.02 11.14
C GLU A 127 18.16 -8.16 9.61
N LYS A 128 18.89 -7.27 8.93
CA LYS A 128 18.99 -7.24 7.45
C LYS A 128 19.47 -8.56 6.86
N PHE A 129 20.44 -9.20 7.51
CA PHE A 129 21.01 -10.46 7.07
C PHE A 129 19.98 -11.60 7.16
N MET A 130 19.18 -11.59 8.23
CA MET A 130 18.08 -12.53 8.42
C MET A 130 16.99 -12.31 7.36
N ASP A 131 16.56 -11.07 7.14
CA ASP A 131 15.55 -10.71 6.16
C ASP A 131 15.97 -11.06 4.72
N HIS A 132 17.22 -10.77 4.36
CA HIS A 132 17.79 -11.15 3.07
C HIS A 132 17.87 -12.67 2.93
N GLY A 133 18.22 -13.38 4.00
CA GLY A 133 18.21 -14.84 4.05
C GLY A 133 16.85 -15.44 3.69
N PHE A 134 15.75 -14.87 4.20
CA PHE A 134 14.39 -15.30 3.83
C PHE A 134 14.10 -15.09 2.35
N ILE A 135 14.36 -13.90 1.82
CA ILE A 135 14.16 -13.59 0.40
C ILE A 135 15.00 -14.51 -0.49
N ALA A 136 16.28 -14.68 -0.15
CA ALA A 136 17.19 -15.54 -0.90
C ALA A 136 16.76 -17.02 -0.85
N SER A 137 16.28 -17.50 0.30
CA SER A 137 15.76 -18.87 0.43
C SER A 137 14.54 -19.10 -0.47
N MET A 138 13.55 -18.21 -0.41
CA MET A 138 12.34 -18.25 -1.24
C MET A 138 12.64 -18.18 -2.73
N MET A 139 13.62 -17.35 -3.14
CA MET A 139 14.03 -17.25 -4.54
C MET A 139 14.81 -18.48 -5.02
N ARG A 140 15.58 -19.12 -4.14
CA ARG A 140 16.33 -20.33 -4.48
C ARG A 140 15.42 -21.56 -4.59
N SER A 141 14.42 -21.66 -3.72
CA SER A 141 13.45 -22.74 -3.68
C SER A 141 12.04 -22.18 -3.45
N PRO A 142 11.30 -21.83 -4.51
CA PRO A 142 9.99 -21.18 -4.43
C PRO A 142 8.86 -22.16 -4.07
N GLY A 143 8.96 -22.77 -2.88
CA GLY A 143 7.93 -23.60 -2.26
C GLY A 143 7.28 -22.91 -1.07
N ILE A 144 6.05 -23.31 -0.75
CA ILE A 144 5.30 -22.84 0.42
C ILE A 144 4.93 -24.05 1.29
N PRO A 145 5.24 -24.05 2.61
CA PRO A 145 6.01 -23.03 3.31
C PRO A 145 7.47 -22.94 2.79
N PRO A 146 8.13 -21.76 2.87
CA PRO A 146 9.51 -21.60 2.44
C PRO A 146 10.48 -22.40 3.31
N LEU A 147 11.61 -22.83 2.74
CA LEU A 147 12.72 -23.40 3.51
C LEU A 147 13.28 -22.36 4.49
N ASP A 148 13.49 -22.77 5.73
CA ASP A 148 14.14 -21.92 6.73
C ASP A 148 15.66 -21.87 6.48
N PRO A 149 16.24 -20.70 6.15
CA PRO A 149 17.69 -20.59 5.93
C PRO A 149 18.51 -20.85 7.21
N TRP A 150 17.89 -20.82 8.39
CA TRP A 150 18.53 -21.01 9.69
C TRP A 150 18.26 -22.37 10.31
N PHE A 151 17.42 -23.20 9.68
CA PHE A 151 17.09 -24.54 10.17
C PHE A 151 17.13 -25.57 9.04
N SER A 152 18.27 -26.26 8.93
CA SER A 152 18.52 -27.24 7.86
C SER A 152 17.46 -28.34 7.81
N GLY A 153 16.76 -28.44 6.69
CA GLY A 153 15.71 -29.44 6.46
C GLY A 153 14.35 -29.07 7.05
N GLY A 154 14.21 -27.90 7.66
CA GLY A 154 12.94 -27.39 8.13
C GLY A 154 12.42 -26.20 7.32
N ASP A 155 11.17 -25.84 7.62
CA ASP A 155 10.44 -24.79 6.93
C ASP A 155 10.16 -23.61 7.87
N LEU A 156 10.11 -22.41 7.28
CA LEU A 156 9.75 -21.16 7.93
C LEU A 156 8.25 -21.17 8.25
N SER A 157 7.91 -21.81 9.37
CA SER A 157 6.53 -22.11 9.79
C SER A 157 6.04 -21.25 10.95
N VAL A 158 6.97 -20.68 11.73
CA VAL A 158 6.67 -19.95 12.99
C VAL A 158 6.79 -18.43 12.82
N TYR A 159 7.19 -17.95 11.64
CA TYR A 159 7.43 -16.54 11.37
C TYR A 159 6.50 -16.00 10.28
N TYR A 160 6.17 -14.71 10.33
CA TYR A 160 5.44 -14.02 9.26
C TYR A 160 6.41 -13.73 8.11
N TYR A 161 6.06 -14.14 6.88
CA TYR A 161 6.99 -14.07 5.75
C TYR A 161 6.36 -13.60 4.44
N LEU A 162 5.06 -13.25 4.45
CA LEU A 162 4.36 -12.86 3.23
C LEU A 162 4.94 -11.58 2.63
N GLY A 163 5.43 -10.66 3.46
CA GLY A 163 6.14 -9.47 2.99
C GLY A 163 7.41 -9.85 2.21
N HIS A 164 8.22 -10.75 2.74
CA HIS A 164 9.42 -11.25 2.06
C HIS A 164 9.04 -12.04 0.80
N TRP A 165 7.96 -12.82 0.84
CA TRP A 165 7.41 -13.53 -0.31
C TRP A 165 6.98 -12.58 -1.43
N MET A 166 6.30 -11.48 -1.11
CA MET A 166 5.92 -10.45 -2.08
C MET A 166 7.13 -9.97 -2.88
N LEU A 167 8.23 -9.65 -2.19
CA LEU A 167 9.48 -9.21 -2.82
C LEU A 167 10.14 -10.33 -3.62
N ALA A 168 10.27 -11.53 -3.03
CA ALA A 168 10.88 -12.69 -3.66
C ALA A 168 10.14 -13.11 -4.94
N ALA A 169 8.80 -13.12 -4.91
CA ALA A 169 7.97 -13.44 -6.07
C ALA A 169 8.18 -12.45 -7.21
N MET A 170 8.22 -11.15 -6.93
CA MET A 170 8.53 -10.12 -7.92
C MET A 170 9.98 -10.27 -8.44
N GLY A 171 10.93 -10.60 -7.55
CA GLY A 171 12.33 -10.90 -7.90
C GLY A 171 12.46 -12.07 -8.88
N LEU A 172 11.69 -13.14 -8.66
CA LEU A 172 11.66 -14.31 -9.54
C LEU A 172 11.09 -13.98 -10.93
N ILE A 173 10.04 -13.16 -11.00
CA ILE A 173 9.49 -12.70 -12.29
C ILE A 173 10.50 -11.86 -13.08
N THR A 174 11.22 -10.98 -12.38
CA THR A 174 12.15 -10.04 -13.01
C THR A 174 13.54 -10.65 -13.26
N GLY A 175 13.87 -11.78 -12.62
CA GLY A 175 15.20 -12.40 -12.67
C GLY A 175 16.26 -11.60 -11.91
N ILE A 176 15.85 -10.66 -11.05
CA ILE A 176 16.78 -9.80 -10.30
C ILE A 176 17.37 -10.60 -9.13
N PRO A 177 18.71 -10.66 -8.97
CA PRO A 177 19.34 -11.32 -7.84
C PRO A 177 18.89 -10.78 -6.48
N SER A 178 18.77 -11.65 -5.47
CA SER A 178 18.22 -11.28 -4.15
C SER A 178 18.97 -10.15 -3.46
N ASN A 179 20.30 -10.07 -3.62
CA ASN A 179 21.13 -9.01 -3.04
C ASN A 179 20.83 -7.62 -3.63
N ILE A 180 20.48 -7.55 -4.92
CA ILE A 180 20.09 -6.29 -5.57
C ILE A 180 18.62 -5.97 -5.26
N LEU A 181 17.75 -6.97 -5.30
CA LEU A 181 16.34 -6.86 -4.92
C LEU A 181 16.16 -6.25 -3.53
N PHE A 182 16.96 -6.69 -2.55
CA PHE A 182 16.93 -6.17 -1.18
C PHE A 182 17.08 -4.64 -1.12
N THR A 183 17.91 -4.08 -2.00
CA THR A 183 18.13 -2.63 -2.11
C THR A 183 16.91 -1.89 -2.66
N MET A 184 16.11 -2.53 -3.52
CA MET A 184 14.92 -1.95 -4.15
C MET A 184 13.63 -2.17 -3.36
N ALA A 185 13.62 -3.12 -2.43
CA ALA A 185 12.48 -3.42 -1.59
C ALA A 185 11.99 -2.20 -0.80
N LEU A 186 12.88 -1.56 -0.06
CA LEU A 186 12.54 -0.42 0.79
C LEU A 186 12.05 0.82 0.00
N PRO A 187 12.71 1.25 -1.09
CA PRO A 187 12.18 2.26 -2.00
C PRO A 187 10.77 1.97 -2.49
N THR A 188 10.48 0.71 -2.77
CA THR A 188 9.17 0.24 -3.23
C THR A 188 8.11 0.47 -2.15
N ILE A 189 8.34 -0.05 -0.94
CA ILE A 189 7.40 0.07 0.18
C ILE A 189 7.16 1.54 0.57
N ALA A 190 8.23 2.35 0.64
CA ALA A 190 8.12 3.77 0.96
C ALA A 190 7.29 4.54 -0.09
N ALA A 191 7.51 4.28 -1.38
CA ALA A 191 6.79 4.95 -2.46
C ALA A 191 5.30 4.58 -2.48
N PHE A 192 4.96 3.30 -2.32
CA PHE A 192 3.57 2.87 -2.19
C PHE A 192 2.89 3.50 -0.97
N SER A 193 3.58 3.51 0.18
CA SER A 193 3.07 4.09 1.43
C SER A 193 2.75 5.57 1.26
N ALA A 194 3.67 6.35 0.67
CA ALA A 194 3.49 7.77 0.40
C ALA A 194 2.30 8.03 -0.54
N VAL A 195 2.18 7.25 -1.61
CA VAL A 195 1.09 7.35 -2.57
C VAL A 195 -0.27 7.03 -1.93
N ASN A 196 -0.34 6.00 -1.08
CA ASN A 196 -1.57 5.65 -0.35
C ASN A 196 -2.02 6.74 0.61
N VAL A 197 -1.13 7.25 1.46
CA VAL A 197 -1.48 8.31 2.43
C VAL A 197 -1.76 9.64 1.74
N TYR A 198 -1.10 9.95 0.62
CA TYR A 198 -1.49 11.07 -0.24
C TYR A 198 -2.89 10.88 -0.84
N GLY A 199 -3.25 9.64 -1.21
CA GLY A 199 -4.62 9.28 -1.62
C GLY A 199 -5.64 9.54 -0.51
N ALA A 200 -5.32 9.18 0.73
CA ALA A 200 -6.17 9.48 1.89
C ALA A 200 -6.30 11.00 2.10
N GLY A 201 -5.18 11.74 1.99
CA GLY A 201 -5.16 13.20 2.03
C GLY A 201 -5.95 13.86 0.92
N HIS A 202 -5.99 13.27 -0.28
CA HIS A 202 -6.81 13.74 -1.39
C HIS A 202 -8.30 13.70 -1.05
N LEU A 203 -8.74 12.71 -0.29
CA LEU A 203 -10.14 12.55 0.12
C LEU A 203 -10.51 13.39 1.35
N LEU A 204 -9.60 13.53 2.33
CA LEU A 204 -9.88 14.20 3.61
C LEU A 204 -9.48 15.68 3.63
N LEU A 205 -8.38 16.03 2.97
CA LEU A 205 -7.68 17.31 3.11
C LEU A 205 -7.39 17.93 1.74
N PRO A 206 -8.42 18.39 0.99
CA PRO A 206 -8.26 18.82 -0.40
C PRO A 206 -7.24 19.96 -0.58
N ARG A 207 -7.02 20.80 0.45
CA ARG A 207 -6.00 21.87 0.46
C ARG A 207 -4.63 21.44 0.98
N LEU A 208 -4.58 20.40 1.82
CA LEU A 208 -3.37 19.93 2.51
C LEU A 208 -3.12 18.44 2.21
N ARG A 209 -3.25 18.05 0.94
CA ARG A 209 -3.20 16.65 0.49
C ARG A 209 -1.88 15.94 0.84
N LEU A 210 -0.80 16.71 0.97
CA LEU A 210 0.53 16.23 1.37
C LEU A 210 0.69 16.05 2.89
N LEU A 211 -0.18 16.63 3.73
CA LEU A 211 -0.02 16.56 5.18
C LEU A 211 0.04 15.11 5.70
N PRO A 212 -0.77 14.15 5.21
CA PRO A 212 -0.63 12.76 5.63
C PRO A 212 0.71 12.10 5.25
N VAL A 213 1.37 12.59 4.19
CA VAL A 213 2.69 12.08 3.77
C VAL A 213 3.78 12.48 4.78
N VAL A 214 3.62 13.62 5.45
CA VAL A 214 4.57 14.09 6.47
C VAL A 214 4.72 13.10 7.63
N PHE A 215 3.68 12.30 7.94
CA PHE A 215 3.77 11.28 9.00
C PHE A 215 4.85 10.22 8.72
N LEU A 216 5.20 9.97 7.45
CA LEU A 216 6.29 9.05 7.10
C LEU A 216 7.69 9.62 7.43
N PHE A 217 7.76 10.91 7.73
CA PHE A 217 9.00 11.62 8.04
C PHE A 217 9.02 12.18 9.47
N LEU A 218 7.96 11.93 10.25
CA LEU A 218 7.92 12.38 11.63
C LEU A 218 8.94 11.60 12.47
N MET A 219 9.72 12.37 13.23
CA MET A 219 10.69 11.83 14.16
C MET A 219 10.06 11.65 15.53
N ASN A 220 10.54 10.68 16.29
CA ASN A 220 10.22 10.58 17.71
C ASN A 220 10.61 11.90 18.41
N PRO A 221 9.75 12.51 19.25
CA PRO A 221 10.11 13.69 20.03
C PRO A 221 11.42 13.55 20.83
N ALA A 222 11.78 12.32 21.22
CA ALA A 222 13.05 12.02 21.86
C ALA A 222 14.27 12.38 20.99
N PHE A 223 14.17 12.32 19.66
CA PHE A 223 15.24 12.76 18.75
C PHE A 223 15.58 14.25 18.99
N VAL A 224 14.56 15.09 19.10
CA VAL A 224 14.73 16.53 19.34
C VAL A 224 15.32 16.77 20.72
N TYR A 225 14.82 16.07 21.74
CA TYR A 225 15.36 16.15 23.09
C TYR A 225 16.85 15.77 23.12
N LEU A 226 17.24 14.62 22.55
CA LEU A 226 18.62 14.15 22.52
C LEU A 226 19.55 15.10 21.75
N ALA A 227 19.07 15.68 20.64
CA ALA A 227 19.81 16.68 19.88
C ALA A 227 20.08 17.95 20.70
N LEU A 228 19.08 18.42 21.45
CA LEU A 228 19.23 19.58 22.34
C LEU A 228 20.09 19.26 23.58
N SER A 229 20.11 18.01 24.04
CA SER A 229 20.95 17.54 25.13
C SER A 229 22.42 17.33 24.74
N GLY A 230 22.79 17.57 23.47
CA GLY A 230 24.18 17.45 23.00
C GLY A 230 24.61 16.01 22.70
N THR A 231 23.66 15.11 22.43
CA THR A 231 23.97 13.74 21.97
C THR A 231 24.69 13.80 20.63
N GLU A 232 25.69 12.95 20.45
CA GLU A 232 26.49 12.87 19.23
C GLU A 232 25.60 12.58 18.01
N TRP A 233 25.82 13.32 16.90
CA TRP A 233 25.03 13.22 15.68
C TRP A 233 24.87 11.79 15.14
N GLY A 234 25.94 10.98 15.20
CA GLY A 234 25.91 9.59 14.74
C GLY A 234 25.03 8.66 15.57
N LYS A 235 24.72 9.04 16.82
CA LYS A 235 23.91 8.24 17.75
C LYS A 235 22.46 8.70 17.82
N LEU A 236 22.16 9.94 17.44
CA LEU A 236 20.82 10.53 17.55
C LEU A 236 19.70 9.65 17.00
N LEU A 237 19.86 9.14 15.76
CA LEU A 237 18.84 8.30 15.15
C LEU A 237 18.63 7.01 15.95
N TRP A 238 19.70 6.32 16.32
CA TRP A 238 19.65 5.09 17.10
C TRP A 238 19.06 5.34 18.49
N ASP A 239 19.62 6.25 19.26
CA ASP A 239 19.20 6.50 20.65
C ASP A 239 17.75 7.01 20.73
N SER A 240 17.27 7.74 19.72
CA SER A 240 15.87 8.23 19.64
C SER A 240 14.81 7.13 19.51
N THR A 241 15.23 5.89 19.29
CA THR A 241 14.35 4.72 19.14
C THR A 241 14.55 3.69 20.27
N ARG A 242 15.29 4.06 21.32
CA ARG A 242 15.53 3.26 22.54
C ARG A 242 15.20 4.08 23.79
N VAL A 243 14.06 4.75 23.75
CA VAL A 243 13.63 5.71 24.79
C VAL A 243 13.02 4.99 26.00
N ILE A 244 12.38 3.85 25.75
CA ILE A 244 11.77 3.01 26.77
C ILE A 244 12.72 1.83 27.01
N ASP A 245 13.14 1.65 28.25
CA ASP A 245 14.13 0.65 28.64
C ASP A 245 13.71 -0.77 28.23
N GLY A 246 14.66 -1.52 27.68
CA GLY A 246 14.44 -2.88 27.15
C GLY A 246 13.56 -2.98 25.90
N THR A 247 13.24 -1.87 25.23
CA THR A 247 12.38 -1.87 24.03
C THR A 247 13.00 -1.15 22.83
N ILE A 248 12.44 -1.41 21.67
CA ILE A 248 12.76 -0.75 20.40
C ILE A 248 11.48 -0.04 19.92
N ASN A 249 11.52 1.29 19.83
CA ASN A 249 10.39 2.12 19.43
C ASN A 249 10.72 2.93 18.17
N GLU A 250 10.78 2.22 17.05
CA GLU A 250 11.07 2.80 15.74
C GLU A 250 9.91 3.62 15.18
N TYR A 251 10.27 4.55 14.30
CA TYR A 251 9.34 5.39 13.55
C TYR A 251 9.69 5.32 12.07
N PRO A 252 8.76 5.62 11.15
CA PRO A 252 8.93 5.33 9.73
C PRO A 252 10.24 5.86 9.13
N LEU A 253 10.62 7.10 9.47
CA LEU A 253 11.88 7.69 9.00
C LEU A 253 13.11 6.91 9.46
N PHE A 254 13.13 6.43 10.72
CA PHE A 254 14.21 5.60 11.22
C PHE A 254 14.30 4.31 10.40
N SER A 255 13.22 3.53 10.31
CA SER A 255 13.25 2.23 9.63
C SER A 255 13.55 2.37 8.13
N PHE A 256 13.11 3.46 7.50
CA PHE A 256 13.46 3.81 6.11
C PHE A 256 14.94 4.16 5.94
N ILE A 257 15.56 4.87 6.89
CA ILE A 257 17.00 5.18 6.81
C ILE A 257 17.84 3.95 7.18
N PHE A 258 17.46 3.25 8.25
CA PHE A 258 18.13 2.06 8.72
C PHE A 258 18.09 0.96 7.65
N GLY A 259 16.91 0.76 7.07
CA GLY A 259 16.67 -0.01 5.86
C GLY A 259 16.95 -1.50 6.00
N ASP A 260 16.47 -2.07 7.09
CA ASP A 260 15.98 -3.44 7.03
C ASP A 260 14.66 -3.50 6.24
N VAL A 261 14.31 -4.71 5.84
CA VAL A 261 13.02 -5.01 5.21
C VAL A 261 12.27 -5.93 6.14
N HIS A 262 12.34 -5.62 7.43
CA HIS A 262 11.71 -6.42 8.45
C HIS A 262 10.19 -6.37 8.27
N ALA A 263 9.51 -7.35 8.84
CA ALA A 263 8.06 -7.46 8.69
C ALA A 263 7.27 -6.22 9.05
N HIS A 264 7.68 -5.49 10.10
CA HIS A 264 7.03 -4.25 10.48
C HIS A 264 7.18 -3.17 9.41
N VAL A 265 8.31 -3.14 8.69
CA VAL A 265 8.53 -2.25 7.53
C VAL A 265 7.70 -2.70 6.34
N LEU A 266 7.70 -4.00 6.02
CA LEU A 266 6.90 -4.55 4.91
C LEU A 266 5.39 -4.41 5.15
N GLY A 267 4.97 -4.41 6.42
CA GLY A 267 3.60 -4.16 6.88
C GLY A 267 3.06 -2.77 6.54
N PHE A 268 3.91 -1.79 6.22
CA PHE A 268 3.46 -0.45 5.81
C PHE A 268 2.58 -0.48 4.56
N LEU A 269 2.86 -1.38 3.60
CA LEU A 269 2.07 -1.48 2.38
C LEU A 269 0.60 -1.85 2.68
N PRO A 270 0.29 -3.00 3.31
CA PRO A 270 -1.10 -3.34 3.65
C PRO A 270 -1.72 -2.35 4.64
N GLN A 271 -0.95 -1.82 5.60
CA GLN A 271 -1.43 -0.83 6.55
C GLN A 271 -1.90 0.47 5.87
N THR A 272 -1.07 1.08 5.04
CA THR A 272 -1.42 2.32 4.34
C THR A 272 -2.52 2.10 3.30
N THR A 273 -2.60 0.90 2.71
CA THR A 273 -3.71 0.49 1.84
C THR A 273 -5.02 0.47 2.62
N LEU A 274 -5.03 -0.11 3.83
CA LEU A 274 -6.22 -0.12 4.69
C LEU A 274 -6.63 1.29 5.12
N ILE A 275 -5.67 2.15 5.45
CA ILE A 275 -5.95 3.56 5.76
C ILE A 275 -6.66 4.24 4.58
N LEU A 276 -6.17 4.04 3.35
CA LEU A 276 -6.81 4.57 2.15
C LEU A 276 -8.22 4.02 1.95
N LEU A 277 -8.43 2.71 2.11
CA LEU A 277 -9.73 2.04 1.95
C LEU A 277 -10.75 2.48 3.01
N ILE A 278 -10.34 2.56 4.27
CA ILE A 278 -11.16 3.07 5.37
C ILE A 278 -11.53 4.53 5.12
N THR A 279 -10.57 5.34 4.68
CA THR A 279 -10.82 6.75 4.32
C THR A 279 -11.83 6.85 3.18
N LEU A 280 -11.69 6.05 2.13
CA LEU A 280 -12.66 5.98 1.04
C LEU A 280 -14.04 5.57 1.54
N ALA A 281 -14.12 4.56 2.41
CA ALA A 281 -15.37 4.11 2.99
C ALA A 281 -16.05 5.24 3.78
N LEU A 282 -15.35 5.83 4.75
CA LEU A 282 -15.91 6.88 5.61
C LEU A 282 -16.33 8.14 4.84
N THR A 283 -15.63 8.49 3.75
CA THR A 283 -15.90 9.73 2.98
C THR A 283 -16.92 9.54 1.85
N CYS A 284 -16.96 8.37 1.23
CA CYS A 284 -17.66 8.14 -0.02
C CYS A 284 -18.73 7.04 0.02
N TRP A 285 -18.88 6.29 1.12
CA TRP A 285 -19.81 5.15 1.21
C TRP A 285 -21.22 5.45 0.70
N MET A 286 -21.82 6.55 1.14
CA MET A 286 -23.18 6.94 0.75
C MET A 286 -23.30 7.40 -0.71
N LYS A 287 -22.19 7.78 -1.33
CA LYS A 287 -22.14 8.37 -2.69
C LYS A 287 -21.87 7.32 -3.78
N ILE A 288 -21.28 6.19 -3.40
CA ILE A 288 -20.89 5.13 -4.35
C ILE A 288 -21.97 4.06 -4.50
N SER A 289 -21.99 3.41 -5.67
CA SER A 289 -22.94 2.34 -5.99
C SER A 289 -22.77 1.09 -5.10
N SER A 290 -23.78 0.23 -5.04
CA SER A 290 -23.70 -1.05 -4.31
C SER A 290 -22.56 -1.94 -4.81
N SER A 291 -22.32 -1.97 -6.13
CA SER A 291 -21.19 -2.70 -6.72
C SER A 291 -19.85 -2.12 -6.26
N SER A 292 -19.71 -0.80 -6.22
CA SER A 292 -18.53 -0.12 -5.66
C SER A 292 -18.36 -0.41 -4.15
N ARG A 293 -19.44 -0.59 -3.38
CA ARG A 293 -19.35 -1.00 -1.97
C ARG A 293 -18.86 -2.44 -1.82
N GLY A 294 -19.39 -3.36 -2.63
CA GLY A 294 -18.95 -4.75 -2.64
C GLY A 294 -17.47 -4.90 -2.98
N LEU A 295 -17.00 -4.16 -4.00
CA LEU A 295 -15.59 -4.15 -4.37
C LEU A 295 -14.69 -3.53 -3.27
N LEU A 296 -15.19 -2.51 -2.56
CA LEU A 296 -14.46 -1.88 -1.45
C LEU A 296 -14.30 -2.85 -0.28
N ILE A 297 -15.36 -3.61 0.04
CA ILE A 297 -15.31 -4.68 1.05
C ILE A 297 -14.31 -5.76 0.62
N LEU A 298 -14.34 -6.18 -0.64
CA LEU A 298 -13.41 -7.18 -1.17
C LEU A 298 -11.95 -6.72 -1.04
N PHE A 299 -11.64 -5.49 -1.46
CA PHE A 299 -10.29 -4.92 -1.34
C PHE A 299 -9.86 -4.73 0.12
N THR A 300 -10.80 -4.38 1.01
CA THR A 300 -10.53 -4.30 2.45
C THR A 300 -10.22 -5.69 3.03
N GLY A 301 -10.96 -6.72 2.60
CA GLY A 301 -10.70 -8.10 2.98
C GLY A 301 -9.34 -8.62 2.49
N LEU A 302 -8.97 -8.29 1.25
CA LEU A 302 -7.65 -8.60 0.70
C LEU A 302 -6.53 -7.93 1.52
N ALA A 303 -6.65 -6.62 1.75
CA ALA A 303 -5.63 -5.87 2.47
C ALA A 303 -5.52 -6.34 3.92
N LEU A 304 -6.64 -6.48 4.65
CA LEU A 304 -6.65 -6.99 6.01
C LEU A 304 -6.16 -8.44 6.11
N GLY A 305 -6.54 -9.30 5.16
CA GLY A 305 -6.10 -10.70 5.11
C GLY A 305 -4.59 -10.85 4.87
N SER A 306 -3.96 -9.88 4.21
CA SER A 306 -2.50 -9.87 4.01
C SER A 306 -1.71 -9.42 5.25
N VAL A 307 -2.37 -8.83 6.25
CA VAL A 307 -1.69 -8.28 7.44
C VAL A 307 -1.10 -9.38 8.32
N PRO A 308 -1.86 -10.39 8.82
CA PRO A 308 -1.30 -11.38 9.75
C PRO A 308 -0.04 -12.10 9.24
N PRO A 309 0.02 -12.57 7.97
CA PRO A 309 1.21 -13.25 7.47
C PRO A 309 2.32 -12.29 7.01
N THR A 310 2.07 -10.97 6.95
CA THR A 310 3.12 -9.96 6.71
C THR A 310 3.73 -9.47 8.03
N ASN A 311 2.89 -9.05 8.97
CA ASN A 311 3.23 -8.71 10.34
C ASN A 311 2.00 -8.98 11.23
N SER A 312 2.08 -10.01 12.06
CA SER A 312 0.94 -10.42 12.89
C SER A 312 0.56 -9.40 13.96
N TRP A 313 1.49 -8.55 14.41
CA TRP A 313 1.21 -7.56 15.46
C TRP A 313 0.27 -6.46 14.99
N ASP A 314 0.32 -6.14 13.70
CA ASP A 314 -0.50 -5.08 13.09
C ASP A 314 -1.99 -5.40 13.10
N ILE A 315 -2.37 -6.68 13.16
CA ILE A 315 -3.78 -7.09 13.18
C ILE A 315 -4.51 -6.60 14.43
N LEU A 316 -3.79 -6.45 15.55
CA LEU A 316 -4.34 -6.01 16.84
C LEU A 316 -4.90 -4.59 16.76
N ILE A 317 -4.41 -3.78 15.83
CA ILE A 317 -4.90 -2.42 15.59
C ILE A 317 -5.82 -2.39 14.37
N GLN A 318 -5.42 -3.06 13.28
CA GLN A 318 -6.08 -2.91 11.99
C GLN A 318 -7.42 -3.64 11.92
N ALA A 319 -7.56 -4.83 12.52
CA ALA A 319 -8.85 -5.53 12.52
C ALA A 319 -9.93 -4.81 13.34
N PRO A 320 -9.66 -4.35 14.59
CA PRO A 320 -10.64 -3.54 15.32
C PRO A 320 -11.02 -2.26 14.60
N LEU A 321 -10.07 -1.60 13.91
CA LEU A 321 -10.36 -0.39 13.14
C LEU A 321 -11.31 -0.64 11.96
N VAL A 322 -11.10 -1.74 11.23
CA VAL A 322 -12.00 -2.16 10.13
C VAL A 322 -13.39 -2.51 10.68
N ILE A 323 -13.47 -3.24 11.79
CA ILE A 323 -14.74 -3.59 12.45
C ILE A 323 -15.49 -2.33 12.89
N LEU A 324 -14.79 -1.40 13.57
CA LEU A 324 -15.36 -0.14 14.02
C LEU A 324 -15.88 0.69 12.83
N THR A 325 -15.11 0.74 11.74
CA THR A 325 -15.52 1.40 10.50
C THR A 325 -16.81 0.76 9.97
N GLY A 326 -16.89 -0.57 9.90
CA GLY A 326 -18.10 -1.28 9.49
C GLY A 326 -19.32 -0.95 10.36
N ILE A 327 -19.16 -0.92 11.69
CA ILE A 327 -20.22 -0.53 12.63
C ILE A 327 -20.69 0.90 12.35
N ILE A 328 -19.77 1.86 12.19
CA ILE A 328 -20.10 3.25 11.86
C ILE A 328 -20.90 3.32 10.56
N LEU A 329 -20.49 2.61 9.51
CA LEU A 329 -21.17 2.60 8.23
C LEU A 329 -22.57 1.99 8.31
N LEU A 330 -22.76 0.93 9.10
CA LEU A 330 -24.08 0.34 9.36
C LEU A 330 -25.00 1.33 10.08
N LEU A 331 -24.50 2.05 11.09
CA LEU A 331 -25.27 3.05 11.84
C LEU A 331 -25.68 4.26 10.99
N ILE A 332 -24.83 4.67 10.04
CA ILE A 332 -25.13 5.76 9.10
C ILE A 332 -26.09 5.29 8.01
N SER A 333 -26.01 4.02 7.59
CA SER A 333 -26.85 3.44 6.54
C SER A 333 -28.24 2.99 7.03
N ALA A 334 -28.47 2.92 8.34
CA ALA A 334 -29.74 2.46 8.91
C ALA A 334 -30.92 3.41 8.56
N PRO A 335 -32.08 2.87 8.12
CA PRO A 335 -33.27 3.67 7.83
C PRO A 335 -33.80 4.40 9.07
N GLN A 336 -34.26 5.64 8.90
CA GLN A 336 -34.76 6.50 10.00
C GLN A 336 -36.01 5.95 10.73
N SER A 337 -36.70 4.95 10.16
CA SER A 337 -37.96 4.41 10.68
C SER A 337 -37.81 3.33 11.77
N ALA A 338 -36.58 2.89 12.09
CA ALA A 338 -36.36 1.90 13.15
C ALA A 338 -36.36 2.58 14.53
N GLY A 339 -37.52 2.66 15.18
CA GLY A 339 -37.78 3.39 16.45
C GLY A 339 -36.87 3.08 17.66
N TYR A 340 -35.93 2.14 17.56
CA TYR A 340 -34.91 1.85 18.57
C TYR A 340 -33.58 2.63 18.38
N THR A 341 -33.33 3.24 17.21
CA THR A 341 -32.05 3.92 16.91
C THR A 341 -31.94 5.35 17.45
N GLY A 342 -33.03 5.91 17.98
CA GLY A 342 -33.07 7.30 18.47
C GLY A 342 -32.21 7.55 19.72
N LYS A 343 -32.16 6.60 20.67
CA LYS A 343 -31.40 6.74 21.93
C LYS A 343 -29.90 6.44 21.80
N PHE A 344 -29.49 5.65 20.81
CA PHE A 344 -28.07 5.35 20.58
C PHE A 344 -27.37 6.45 19.77
N ARG A 345 -28.08 7.08 18.81
CA ARG A 345 -27.57 8.27 18.10
C ARG A 345 -27.33 9.48 19.00
N SER A 346 -28.10 9.63 20.09
CA SER A 346 -27.86 10.72 21.06
C SER A 346 -26.62 10.49 21.93
N ALA A 347 -26.18 9.24 22.11
CA ALA A 347 -24.99 8.89 22.88
C ALA A 347 -23.68 8.99 22.06
N ILE A 348 -23.77 8.84 20.74
CA ILE A 348 -22.66 9.00 19.78
C ILE A 348 -22.85 10.29 18.98
N SER A 349 -23.19 11.38 19.66
CA SER A 349 -23.27 12.72 19.07
C SER A 349 -21.85 13.24 18.77
N ILE A 350 -21.16 12.60 17.82
CA ILE A 350 -20.13 13.28 17.06
C ILE A 350 -20.86 14.47 16.41
N PRO A 351 -20.41 15.73 16.59
CA PRO A 351 -21.14 16.87 16.07
C PRO A 351 -21.40 16.64 14.59
N SER A 352 -22.67 16.51 14.22
CA SER A 352 -23.10 16.37 12.84
C SER A 352 -22.46 17.45 11.98
N ASN A 353 -22.18 18.61 12.56
CA ASN A 353 -21.50 19.75 11.94
C ASN A 353 -20.02 19.50 11.61
N LEU A 354 -19.29 18.65 12.34
CA LEU A 354 -17.86 18.37 12.06
C LEU A 354 -17.69 17.36 10.91
N ILE A 355 -18.48 16.28 10.94
CA ILE A 355 -18.51 15.29 9.85
C ILE A 355 -19.18 15.91 8.61
N ALA A 356 -20.32 16.59 8.76
CA ALA A 356 -20.99 17.23 7.64
C ALA A 356 -20.19 18.40 7.06
N SER A 357 -19.44 19.20 7.82
CA SER A 357 -18.62 20.29 7.23
C SER A 357 -17.42 19.76 6.45
N CYS A 358 -16.75 18.70 6.93
CA CYS A 358 -15.70 18.02 6.17
C CYS A 358 -16.27 17.37 4.89
N ILE A 359 -17.45 16.74 4.99
CA ILE A 359 -18.16 16.15 3.85
C ILE A 359 -18.65 17.21 2.85
N HIS A 360 -19.17 18.35 3.32
CA HIS A 360 -19.73 19.43 2.49
C HIS A 360 -18.66 20.23 1.74
N GLN A 361 -17.44 20.31 2.27
CA GLN A 361 -16.32 20.95 1.58
C GLN A 361 -15.65 20.00 0.57
N ALA A 362 -15.64 18.68 0.82
CA ALA A 362 -15.33 17.67 -0.19
C ALA A 362 -16.42 17.56 -1.27
N GLU A 363 -17.70 17.84 -0.95
CA GLU A 363 -18.83 17.79 -1.89
C GLU A 363 -18.65 18.68 -3.12
N LYS A 364 -18.03 19.87 -3.02
CA LYS A 364 -17.88 20.77 -4.18
C LYS A 364 -16.89 20.26 -5.25
N GLU A 365 -15.88 19.47 -4.87
CA GLU A 365 -14.92 18.88 -5.82
C GLU A 365 -15.26 17.41 -6.16
N VAL A 366 -15.81 16.64 -5.22
CA VAL A 366 -16.15 15.23 -5.41
C VAL A 366 -17.45 15.07 -6.20
N CYS A 367 -18.46 15.93 -5.98
CA CYS A 367 -19.74 15.80 -6.68
C CYS A 367 -19.64 16.19 -8.17
N SER A 368 -18.72 17.06 -8.59
CA SER A 368 -18.55 17.37 -10.01
C SER A 368 -17.95 16.21 -10.82
N VAL A 369 -17.20 15.32 -10.15
CA VAL A 369 -16.57 14.15 -10.78
C VAL A 369 -17.45 12.89 -10.70
N PHE A 370 -18.13 12.64 -9.57
CA PHE A 370 -19.05 11.50 -9.43
C PHE A 370 -20.46 11.76 -10.02
N PHE A 371 -20.90 13.02 -10.08
CA PHE A 371 -22.20 13.43 -10.61
C PHE A 371 -22.06 14.43 -11.77
N SER A 372 -21.11 14.23 -12.70
CA SER A 372 -21.24 14.89 -14.00
C SER A 372 -22.51 14.33 -14.64
N PRO A 373 -23.56 15.13 -14.87
CA PRO A 373 -24.70 14.65 -15.61
C PRO A 373 -24.19 14.37 -17.02
N GLY A 374 -24.34 13.13 -17.48
CA GLY A 374 -24.46 12.90 -18.91
C GLY A 374 -25.50 13.88 -19.43
N ARG A 375 -25.05 14.94 -20.11
CA ARG A 375 -25.95 15.80 -20.87
C ARG A 375 -26.61 14.87 -21.88
N GLY A 376 -27.92 14.77 -21.77
CA GLY A 376 -28.74 13.91 -22.58
C GLY A 376 -28.70 14.25 -24.07
N ALA A 377 -29.40 13.38 -24.81
CA ALA A 377 -29.43 13.15 -26.25
C ALA A 377 -28.39 12.13 -26.72
#